data_AF-A0A3A2IRM7-F1
#
_entry.id   AF-A0A3A2IRM7-F1
#
_cell.length_a   1.000
_cell.length_b   1.000
_cell.length_c   1.000
_cell.angle_alpha   90.00
_cell.angle_beta   90.00
_cell.angle_gamma   90.00
#
_symmetry.space_group_name_H-M   'P 1'
#
loop_
_entity.id
_entity.type
_entity.pdbx_description
1 polymer ?
#
loop_
_entity_poly.entity_id
_entity_poly.type
_entity_poly.pdbx_seq_one_letter_code
_entity_poly.pdbx_strand_id
1 'polypeptide(L)' 'MTDVKIKTISGGVYFVKTAEPFEKYVERTVNFNGFIYVSNIIKQPTYIKTDTIESITLIEERGK' A
#
# COMPACT_ATOMS: atom_id res chain seq x y z
N MET A 1 -10.36 -9.45 -3.51
CA MET A 1 -9.58 -8.27 -3.94
C MET A 1 -9.43 -7.38 -2.73
N THR A 2 -8.22 -6.89 -2.49
CA THR A 2 -7.83 -6.24 -1.24
C THR A 2 -7.43 -4.80 -1.54
N ASP A 3 -8.11 -3.89 -0.84
CA ASP A 3 -7.90 -2.44 -0.91
C ASP A 3 -7.14 -2.00 0.35
N VAL A 4 -6.04 -1.30 0.15
CA VAL A 4 -5.08 -0.94 1.20
C VAL A 4 -4.79 0.55 1.16
N LYS A 5 -4.75 1.18 2.32
CA LYS A 5 -4.26 2.55 2.53
C LYS A 5 -2.82 2.50 3.03
N ILE A 6 -1.96 3.35 2.48
CA ILE A 6 -0.58 3.54 2.93
C ILE A 6 -0.41 4.99 3.37
N LYS A 7 0.19 5.18 4.54
CA LYS A 7 0.62 6.49 5.05
C LYS A 7 2.14 6.51 5.10
N THR A 8 2.76 7.59 4.60
CA THR A 8 4.21 7.80 4.71
C THR A 8 4.57 8.70 5.87
N ILE A 9 5.82 8.63 6.33
CA ILE A 9 6.37 9.45 7.42
C ILE A 9 6.23 10.96 7.12
N SER A 10 6.27 11.36 5.84
CA SER A 10 6.03 12.74 5.39
C SER A 10 4.57 13.18 5.42
N GLY A 11 3.64 12.32 5.85
CA GLY A 11 2.20 12.59 5.87
C GLY A 11 1.47 12.30 4.55
N GLY A 12 2.16 11.72 3.56
CA GLY A 12 1.54 11.31 2.30
C GLY A 12 0.54 10.17 2.49
N VAL A 13 -0.58 10.22 1.77
CA VAL A 13 -1.63 9.19 1.79
C VAL A 13 -1.80 8.59 0.40
N TYR A 14 -1.72 7.27 0.33
CA TYR A 14 -1.76 6.50 -0.91
C TYR A 14 -2.65 5.27 -0.76
N PHE A 15 -3.02 4.70 -1.91
CA PHE A 15 -3.95 3.59 -2.01
C PHE A 15 -3.40 2.51 -2.96
N VAL A 16 -3.62 1.26 -2.60
CA VAL A 16 -3.24 0.09 -3.41
C VAL A 16 -4.45 -0.82 -3.53
N LYS A 17 -4.68 -1.34 -4.73
CA LYS A 17 -5.59 -2.45 -4.99
C LYS A 17 -4.76 -3.65 -5.44
N THR A 18 -4.90 -4.78 -4.75
CA THR A 18 -4.16 -6.01 -5.06
C THR A 18 -5.09 -7.23 -5.03
N ALA A 19 -4.69 -8.26 -5.78
CA ALA A 19 -5.34 -9.57 -5.72
C ALA A 19 -4.85 -10.41 -4.53
N GLU A 20 -3.76 -10.00 -3.89
CA GLU A 20 -3.19 -10.71 -2.74
C GLU A 20 -3.97 -10.44 -1.45
N PRO A 21 -4.05 -11.43 -0.53
CA PRO A 21 -4.53 -11.19 0.82
C PRO A 21 -3.71 -10.12 1.53
N PHE A 22 -4.36 -9.39 2.44
CA PHE A 22 -3.78 -8.27 3.17
C PHE A 22 -2.47 -8.65 3.88
N GLU A 23 -2.46 -9.75 4.62
CA GLU A 23 -1.29 -10.21 5.37
C GLU A 23 -0.09 -10.48 4.44
N LYS A 24 -0.33 -11.15 3.32
CA LYS A 24 0.70 -11.43 2.31
C LYS A 24 1.23 -10.15 1.66
N TYR A 25 0.35 -9.19 1.40
CA TYR A 25 0.74 -7.89 0.85
C TYR A 25 1.63 -7.11 1.84
N VAL A 26 1.25 -7.09 3.12
CA VAL A 26 2.03 -6.44 4.17
C VAL A 26 3.39 -7.10 4.30
N GLU A 27 3.43 -8.44 4.44
CA GLU A 27 4.68 -9.21 4.57
C GLU A 27 5.65 -8.93 3.41
N ARG A 28 5.15 -8.94 2.17
CA ARG A 28 6.01 -8.60 1.02
C ARG A 28 6.49 -7.17 1.08
N THR A 29 5.62 -6.22 1.43
CA THR A 29 5.94 -4.79 1.40
C THR A 29 6.95 -4.39 2.46
N VAL A 30 6.86 -4.95 3.68
CA VAL A 30 7.80 -4.65 4.76
C VAL A 30 9.18 -5.29 4.54
N ASN A 31 9.26 -6.41 3.82
CA ASN A 31 10.51 -7.10 3.48
C ASN A 31 11.11 -6.65 2.15
N PHE A 32 10.46 -5.74 1.42
CA PHE A 32 10.92 -5.24 0.14
C PHE A 32 11.65 -3.90 0.31
N ASN A 33 12.90 -3.81 -0.14
CA ASN A 33 13.63 -2.55 -0.22
C ASN A 33 13.58 -2.01 -1.66
N GLY A 34 12.70 -1.03 -1.91
CA GLY A 34 12.54 -0.48 -3.25
C GLY A 34 11.35 0.45 -3.35
N PHE A 35 10.77 0.52 -4.55
CA PHE A 35 9.60 1.35 -4.84
C PHE A 35 8.36 0.48 -5.09
N ILE A 36 7.23 0.86 -4.51
CA ILE A 36 5.94 0.23 -4.77
C ILE A 36 5.04 1.16 -5.57
N TYR A 37 4.27 0.56 -6.48
CA TYR A 37 3.28 1.27 -7.28
C TYR A 37 2.00 1.50 -6.47
N VAL A 38 1.55 2.74 -6.42
CA VAL A 38 0.42 3.18 -5.61
C VAL A 38 -0.39 4.24 -6.37
N SER A 39 -1.59 4.56 -5.87
CA SER A 39 -2.38 5.71 -6.32
C SER A 39 -2.48 6.75 -5.22
N ASN A 40 -2.29 8.03 -5.54
CA ASN A 40 -2.48 9.11 -4.57
C ASN A 40 -3.97 9.45 -4.36
N ILE A 41 -4.26 10.47 -3.53
CA ILE A 41 -5.63 10.90 -3.20
C ILE A 41 -6.48 11.34 -4.41
N ILE A 42 -5.84 11.79 -5.49
CA ILE A 42 -6.52 12.15 -6.75
C ILE A 42 -6.56 11.00 -7.76
N LYS A 43 -6.28 9.77 -7.32
CA LYS A 43 -6.24 8.54 -8.15
C LYS A 43 -5.18 8.57 -9.26
N GLN A 44 -4.18 9.43 -9.14
CA GLN A 44 -3.05 9.44 -10.05
C GLN A 44 -2.04 8.37 -9.62
N PRO A 45 -1.60 7.51 -10.55
CA PRO A 45 -0.59 6.52 -10.22
C PRO A 45 0.78 7.14 -9.96
N THR A 46 1.52 6.59 -9.01
CA THR A 46 2.84 7.05 -8.60
C THR A 46 3.62 5.91 -7.94
N TYR A 47 4.88 6.19 -7.61
CA TYR A 47 5.76 5.27 -6.89
C TYR A 47 6.20 5.90 -5.58
N ILE A 48 6.18 5.11 -4.51
CA ILE A 48 6.74 5.51 -3.22
C ILE A 48 7.79 4.50 -2.76
N LYS A 49 8.82 4.97 -2.07
CA LYS A 49 9.81 4.07 -1.48
C LYS A 49 9.24 3.39 -0.24
N THR A 50 9.53 2.11 -0.06
CA THR A 50 9.05 1.32 1.08
C THR A 50 9.60 1.80 2.42
N ASP A 51 10.81 2.36 2.44
CA ASP A 51 11.44 2.95 3.63
C ASP A 51 10.72 4.21 4.15
N THR A 52 9.87 4.84 3.34
CA THR A 52 9.05 6.00 3.73
C THR A 52 7.73 5.62 4.37
N ILE A 53 7.34 4.35 4.37
CA ILE A 53 6.04 3.88 4.87
C ILE A 53 6.01 3.97 6.41
N GLU A 54 5.04 4.70 6.93
CA GLU A 54 4.75 4.79 8.36
C GLU A 54 3.74 3.71 8.78
N SER A 55 2.69 3.50 7.98
CA SER A 55 1.65 2.51 8.27
C SER A 55 0.96 1.98 7.03
N ILE A 56 0.55 0.72 7.07
CA ILE A 56 -0.28 0.05 6.07
C ILE A 56 -1.59 -0.36 6.75
N THR A 57 -2.73 0.03 6.18
CA THR A 57 -4.06 -0.19 6.77
C THR A 57 -4.97 -0.88 5.77
N LEU A 58 -5.62 -1.96 6.21
CA LEU A 58 -6.66 -2.62 5.44
C LEU A 58 -7.90 -1.71 5.33
N ILE A 59 -8.39 -1.49 4.12
CA ILE A 59 -9.67 -0.80 3.88
C ILE A 59 -10.78 -1.82 3.72
N GLU A 60 -10.63 -2.73 2.75
CA GLU A 60 -11.59 -3.77 2.43
C GLU A 60 -10.81 -4.99 1.92
N GLU A 61 -11.19 -6.17 2.37
CA GLU A 61 -10.76 -7.43 1.76
C GLU A 61 -12.00 -8.23 1.41
N ARG A 62 -12.23 -8.39 0.10
CA ARG A 62 -13.27 -9.32 -0.35
C ARG A 62 -12.70 -10.72 -0.28
N GLY A 63 -13.26 -11.51 0.64
CA GLY A 63 -12.99 -12.94 0.79
C GLY A 63 -13.24 -13.71 -0.51
N LYS A 64 -12.68 -14.92 -0.57
CA LYS A 64 -13.03 -15.90 -1.62
C LYS A 64 -14.52 -16.23 -1.57
#